data_AF-A0A7J3YTK2-F1
#
_entry.id   AF-A0A7J3YTK2-F1
#
_cell.length_a   1.000
_cell.length_b   1.000
_cell.length_c   1.000
_cell.angle_alpha   90.00
_cell.angle_beta   90.00
_cell.angle_gamma   90.00
#
_symmetry.space_group_name_H-M   'P 1'
#
loop_
_entity.id
_entity.type
_entity.pdbx_description
1 polymer ?
#
loop_
_entity_poly.entity_id
_entity_poly.type
_entity_poly.pdbx_seq_one_letter_code
_entity_poly.pdbx_strand_id
1 'polypeptide(L)'
;MNIATSYALDILLGLYVYTYPIPLSNVSIDFNVKVPRPQGFIVSEIINTACTKDIYEKLVESSEQEHVAGTYCVFIVNKTNIDTLTLAQKMRSKFYCRDFEIMGLKEAHAIAYQVIVLISCKKIEKKFSLSSRNARVNAILWFCSNEEPDLIYSANKFHITILFKNDDLLPYFETMLKLLNSHEWYVLNFFGYQRFGSRRPITHILGKHMIKGDLQEFLNTLCHFTPTYRNPNTLERILCKNIKNDLEKFLKSIANEPLYRRILELFVNAYQSYLFNKLLSLTWLKLLDSLSIKEALKKLKNDYRYLPLPGYATKADGVIARILDDVLSSEGIKTNSFCLKWLKNTCFYGDYREALTRASEVNYFIEKNRVTITFLLSPGAYATIVLRELLHCNPLLYT
;
A
#
# COMPACT_ATOMS: atom_id res chain seq x y z
N MET A 1 9.06 24.56 -15.30
CA MET A 1 7.97 23.99 -14.47
C MET A 1 8.60 23.35 -13.25
N ASN A 2 8.12 23.64 -12.05
CA ASN A 2 8.58 22.91 -10.87
C ASN A 2 7.71 21.66 -10.68
N ILE A 3 8.28 20.49 -10.95
CA ILE A 3 7.66 19.18 -10.70
C ILE A 3 8.36 18.44 -9.56
N ALA A 4 9.47 18.96 -9.04
CA ALA A 4 10.23 18.30 -8.00
C ALA A 4 9.55 18.49 -6.65
N THR A 5 9.53 17.44 -5.84
CA THR A 5 9.08 17.55 -4.45
C THR A 5 10.18 18.17 -3.58
N SER A 6 9.79 18.97 -2.60
CA SER A 6 10.66 19.45 -1.53
C SER A 6 10.45 18.71 -0.21
N TYR A 7 9.49 17.78 -0.15
CA TYR A 7 9.15 17.08 1.09
C TYR A 7 10.12 15.94 1.36
N ALA A 8 10.77 15.99 2.53
CA ALA A 8 11.78 15.00 2.92
C ALA A 8 11.26 13.56 2.86
N LEU A 9 10.00 13.31 3.26
CA LEU A 9 9.42 11.98 3.21
C LEU A 9 9.29 11.45 1.76
N ASP A 10 8.94 12.29 0.80
CA ASP A 10 8.87 11.90 -0.60
C ASP A 10 10.27 11.49 -1.11
N ILE A 11 11.27 12.31 -0.81
CA ILE A 11 12.66 12.09 -1.23
C ILE A 11 13.19 10.78 -0.63
N LEU A 12 12.93 10.54 0.66
CA LEU A 12 13.32 9.30 1.34
C LEU A 12 12.68 8.06 0.71
N LEU A 13 11.53 8.19 0.04
CA LEU A 13 10.78 7.09 -0.55
C LEU A 13 10.91 6.99 -2.08
N GLY A 14 11.80 7.78 -2.68
CA GLY A 14 12.04 7.79 -4.13
C GLY A 14 10.95 8.48 -4.96
N LEU A 15 10.09 9.28 -4.32
CA LEU A 15 8.97 10.01 -4.94
C LEU A 15 9.42 11.40 -5.40
N TYR A 16 10.48 11.50 -6.22
CA TYR A 16 11.16 12.78 -6.46
C TYR A 16 10.33 13.82 -7.22
N VAL A 17 9.30 13.37 -7.94
CA VAL A 17 8.55 14.20 -8.90
C VAL A 17 7.04 14.06 -8.75
N TYR A 18 6.32 15.10 -9.11
CA TYR A 18 4.89 15.10 -9.39
C TYR A 18 4.66 14.80 -10.87
N THR A 19 3.46 14.34 -11.19
CA THR A 19 3.06 14.07 -12.58
C THR A 19 2.85 15.38 -13.32
N TYR A 20 2.20 16.33 -12.66
CA TYR A 20 1.89 17.66 -13.14
C TYR A 20 2.68 18.71 -12.35
N PRO A 21 2.91 19.90 -12.92
CA PRO A 21 3.65 20.95 -12.25
C PRO A 21 2.89 21.46 -11.03
N ILE A 22 3.65 21.83 -10.00
CA ILE A 22 3.13 22.66 -8.92
C ILE A 22 2.83 24.04 -9.53
N PRO A 23 1.60 24.57 -9.43
CA PRO A 23 1.29 25.89 -9.97
C PRO A 23 2.14 26.94 -9.26
N LEU A 24 3.00 27.60 -10.03
CA LEU A 24 3.83 28.72 -9.58
C LEU A 24 2.99 29.99 -9.64
N SER A 25 2.24 30.28 -8.58
CA SER A 25 1.57 31.58 -8.43
C SER A 25 1.88 32.17 -7.07
N ASN A 26 3.11 32.64 -6.82
CA ASN A 26 3.60 33.49 -5.70
C ASN A 26 3.11 33.20 -4.26
N VAL A 27 2.37 32.12 -4.06
CA VAL A 27 1.79 31.64 -2.82
C VAL A 27 2.44 30.29 -2.66
N SER A 28 3.17 30.10 -1.58
CA SER A 28 3.50 28.76 -1.11
C SER A 28 2.17 28.02 -0.94
N ILE A 29 1.80 27.19 -1.92
CA ILE A 29 0.64 26.30 -1.85
C ILE A 29 1.00 25.23 -0.82
N ASP A 30 0.97 25.60 0.46
CA ASP A 30 1.05 24.65 1.56
C ASP A 30 -0.39 24.45 2.04
N PHE A 31 -1.04 23.45 1.45
CA PHE A 31 -2.35 23.04 1.90
C PHE A 31 -2.26 22.56 3.35
N ASN A 32 -2.70 23.43 4.26
CA ASN A 32 -2.88 23.06 5.65
C ASN A 32 -4.19 22.25 5.79
N VAL A 33 -4.10 21.00 5.37
CA VAL A 33 -5.21 20.04 5.37
C VAL A 33 -5.00 18.96 6.43
N LYS A 34 -6.06 18.21 6.69
CA LYS A 34 -6.02 17.00 7.49
C LYS A 34 -7.00 15.97 6.94
N VAL A 35 -6.53 14.74 6.77
CA VAL A 35 -7.43 13.58 6.60
C VAL A 35 -7.65 12.98 8.00
N PRO A 36 -8.85 13.08 8.59
CA PRO A 36 -9.08 12.61 9.95
C PRO A 36 -9.11 11.08 9.97
N ARG A 37 -8.02 10.40 10.35
CA ARG A 37 -7.98 8.94 10.37
C ARG A 37 -8.40 8.36 11.73
N PRO A 38 -9.07 7.19 11.75
CA PRO A 38 -9.48 6.38 10.59
C PRO A 38 -10.77 6.85 9.88
N GLN A 39 -11.58 7.72 10.48
CA GLN A 39 -12.97 7.99 10.04
C GLN A 39 -13.10 8.59 8.63
N GLY A 40 -12.19 9.49 8.26
CA GLY A 40 -12.12 10.17 6.98
C GLY A 40 -11.28 9.44 5.94
N PHE A 41 -10.90 8.18 6.18
CA PHE A 41 -10.24 7.35 5.19
C PHE A 41 -10.87 5.96 5.17
N ILE A 42 -11.82 5.79 4.26
CA ILE A 42 -12.58 4.55 4.08
C ILE A 42 -12.14 3.90 2.77
N VAL A 43 -11.85 2.60 2.82
CA VAL A 43 -11.49 1.80 1.64
C VAL A 43 -12.36 0.56 1.57
N SER A 44 -12.89 0.26 0.40
CA SER A 44 -13.69 -0.95 0.15
C SER A 44 -13.15 -1.68 -1.06
N GLU A 45 -13.00 -2.99 -0.98
CA GLU A 45 -12.71 -3.80 -2.17
C GLU A 45 -13.93 -3.85 -3.09
N ILE A 46 -13.68 -3.88 -4.40
CA ILE A 46 -14.64 -4.24 -5.42
C ILE A 46 -14.36 -5.69 -5.82
N ILE A 47 -15.33 -6.57 -5.57
CA ILE A 47 -15.27 -8.01 -5.84
C ILE A 47 -16.44 -8.37 -6.74
N ASN A 48 -16.17 -8.97 -7.91
CA ASN A 48 -17.19 -9.33 -8.90
C ASN A 48 -18.13 -8.15 -9.19
N THR A 49 -17.56 -6.97 -9.42
CA THR A 49 -18.23 -5.66 -9.62
C THR A 49 -19.00 -5.08 -8.43
N ALA A 50 -19.11 -5.80 -7.31
CA ALA A 50 -19.80 -5.35 -6.10
C ALA A 50 -18.85 -4.73 -5.07
N CYS A 51 -19.27 -3.64 -4.44
CA CYS A 51 -18.56 -3.01 -3.34
C CYS A 51 -18.75 -3.82 -2.05
N THR A 52 -17.65 -4.22 -1.41
CA THR A 52 -17.67 -5.00 -0.16
C THR A 52 -18.37 -4.29 1.00
N LYS A 53 -18.38 -2.96 1.04
CA LYS A 53 -19.18 -2.20 2.02
C LYS A 53 -20.68 -2.46 1.82
N ASP A 54 -21.15 -2.41 0.58
CA ASP A 54 -22.57 -2.59 0.26
C ASP A 54 -23.00 -4.05 0.51
N ILE A 55 -22.11 -5.02 0.23
CA ILE A 55 -22.34 -6.43 0.61
C ILE A 55 -22.42 -6.55 2.13
N TYR A 56 -21.50 -5.93 2.86
CA TYR A 56 -21.48 -5.96 4.33
C TYR A 56 -22.79 -5.41 4.92
N GLU A 57 -23.26 -4.26 4.44
CA GLU A 57 -24.49 -3.63 4.91
C GLU A 57 -25.72 -4.53 4.68
N LYS A 58 -25.84 -5.14 3.49
CA LYS A 58 -26.89 -6.13 3.20
C LYS A 58 -26.83 -7.36 4.11
N LEU A 59 -25.62 -7.84 4.43
CA LEU A 59 -25.41 -8.97 5.34
C LEU A 59 -25.71 -8.64 6.81
N VAL A 60 -25.65 -7.36 7.21
CA VAL A 60 -26.07 -6.93 8.54
C VAL A 60 -27.59 -6.96 8.66
N GLU A 61 -28.29 -6.60 7.60
CA GLU A 61 -29.76 -6.54 7.53
C GLU A 61 -30.42 -7.91 7.42
N SER A 62 -29.74 -8.91 6.83
CA SER A 62 -30.28 -10.26 6.70
C SER A 62 -30.16 -11.09 7.99
N SER A 63 -31.31 -11.55 8.52
CA SER A 63 -31.38 -12.41 9.71
C SER A 63 -31.14 -13.90 9.42
N GLU A 64 -31.35 -14.32 8.16
CA GLU A 64 -31.34 -15.72 7.76
C GLU A 64 -30.37 -15.94 6.59
N GLN A 65 -29.29 -16.64 6.91
CA GLN A 65 -28.49 -17.33 5.90
C GLN A 65 -28.50 -18.80 6.28
N GLU A 66 -29.04 -19.63 5.39
CA GLU A 66 -28.85 -21.08 5.44
C GLU A 66 -27.37 -21.39 5.23
N HIS A 67 -26.87 -22.36 6.00
CA HIS A 67 -25.47 -22.71 6.01
C HIS A 67 -25.23 -23.99 5.25
N VAL A 68 -24.29 -23.90 4.32
CA VAL A 68 -23.62 -25.08 3.79
C VAL A 68 -22.22 -25.11 4.40
N ALA A 69 -21.82 -26.26 4.95
CA ALA A 69 -20.43 -26.46 5.32
C ALA A 69 -19.58 -26.50 4.04
N GLY A 70 -18.39 -25.89 4.06
CA GLY A 70 -17.52 -25.86 2.88
C GLY A 70 -16.05 -25.69 3.24
N THR A 71 -15.18 -26.12 2.33
CA THR A 71 -13.72 -25.96 2.44
C THR A 71 -13.29 -24.50 2.51
N TYR A 72 -13.89 -23.62 1.71
CA TYR A 72 -13.58 -22.20 1.61
C TYR A 72 -14.70 -21.40 2.25
N CYS A 73 -14.40 -20.69 3.32
CA CYS A 73 -15.36 -19.84 4.04
C CYS A 73 -15.03 -18.37 3.77
N VAL A 74 -15.89 -17.67 3.02
CA VAL A 74 -15.66 -16.29 2.58
C VAL A 74 -16.29 -15.32 3.55
N PHE A 75 -15.50 -14.46 4.18
CA PHE A 75 -15.99 -13.41 5.09
C PHE A 75 -15.90 -12.03 4.44
N ILE A 76 -16.96 -11.23 4.60
CA ILE A 76 -16.86 -9.78 4.42
C ILE A 76 -16.50 -9.16 5.76
N VAL A 77 -15.42 -8.37 5.77
CA VAL A 77 -14.84 -7.84 6.99
C VAL A 77 -14.83 -6.32 6.99
N ASN A 78 -15.43 -5.72 8.03
CA ASN A 78 -15.27 -4.33 8.40
C ASN A 78 -14.23 -4.23 9.52
N LYS A 79 -13.07 -3.62 9.23
CA LYS A 79 -11.97 -3.44 10.19
C LYS A 79 -11.59 -1.97 10.36
N THR A 80 -11.18 -1.63 11.58
CA THR A 80 -10.65 -0.31 11.95
C THR A 80 -9.42 -0.49 12.84
N ASN A 81 -8.33 0.20 12.50
CA ASN A 81 -7.09 0.26 13.31
C ASN A 81 -6.42 -1.11 13.56
N ILE A 82 -6.53 -2.04 12.61
CA ILE A 82 -5.85 -3.34 12.63
C ILE A 82 -5.37 -3.69 11.22
N ASP A 83 -4.17 -4.26 11.12
CA ASP A 83 -3.61 -4.73 9.85
C ASP A 83 -4.27 -6.04 9.40
N THR A 84 -4.36 -6.21 8.08
CA THR A 84 -5.06 -7.35 7.47
C THR A 84 -4.48 -8.70 7.89
N LEU A 85 -3.14 -8.83 7.99
CA LEU A 85 -2.49 -10.10 8.35
C LEU A 85 -2.75 -10.51 9.79
N THR A 86 -2.62 -9.58 10.74
CA THR A 86 -2.92 -9.84 12.15
C THR A 86 -4.38 -10.24 12.34
N LEU A 87 -5.30 -9.55 11.65
CA LEU A 87 -6.72 -9.91 11.68
C LEU A 87 -6.96 -11.32 11.10
N ALA A 88 -6.46 -11.60 9.90
CA ALA A 88 -6.64 -12.90 9.26
C ALA A 88 -6.08 -14.04 10.13
N GLN A 89 -4.91 -13.84 10.76
CA GLN A 89 -4.34 -14.80 11.70
C GLN A 89 -5.24 -15.01 12.94
N LYS A 90 -5.79 -13.93 13.51
CA LYS A 90 -6.71 -14.04 14.66
C LYS A 90 -7.98 -14.80 14.29
N MET A 91 -8.55 -14.56 13.11
CA MET A 91 -9.71 -15.29 12.59
C MET A 91 -9.36 -16.77 12.36
N ARG A 92 -8.25 -17.05 11.66
CA ARG A 92 -7.74 -18.41 11.43
C ARG A 92 -7.61 -19.20 12.74
N SER A 93 -6.98 -18.60 13.76
CA SER A 93 -6.81 -19.24 15.06
C SER A 93 -8.14 -19.46 15.80
N LYS A 94 -9.05 -18.47 15.77
CA LYS A 94 -10.38 -18.56 16.39
C LYS A 94 -11.23 -19.70 15.81
N PHE A 95 -11.14 -19.90 14.50
CA PHE A 95 -11.93 -20.87 13.75
C PHE A 95 -11.20 -22.20 13.46
N TYR A 96 -9.97 -22.34 13.98
CA TYR A 96 -9.11 -23.51 13.81
C TYR A 96 -8.93 -23.91 12.34
N CYS A 97 -8.75 -22.92 11.47
CA CYS A 97 -8.61 -23.13 10.03
C CYS A 97 -7.17 -23.49 9.68
N ARG A 98 -7.00 -24.27 8.60
CA ARG A 98 -5.68 -24.65 8.09
C ARG A 98 -4.92 -23.42 7.58
N ASP A 99 -5.57 -22.59 6.78
CA ASP A 99 -4.97 -21.40 6.15
C ASP A 99 -6.00 -20.29 5.92
N PHE A 100 -5.54 -19.17 5.36
CA PHE A 100 -6.37 -18.07 4.88
C PHE A 100 -5.79 -17.43 3.61
N GLU A 101 -6.68 -16.83 2.82
CA GLU A 101 -6.35 -16.02 1.65
C GLU A 101 -6.92 -14.61 1.79
N ILE A 102 -6.18 -13.66 1.21
CA ILE A 102 -6.52 -12.23 1.15
C ILE A 102 -6.18 -11.70 -0.24
N MET A 103 -6.99 -10.80 -0.77
CA MET A 103 -6.78 -10.21 -2.10
C MET A 103 -5.81 -9.02 -2.08
N GLY A 104 -5.65 -8.38 -0.93
CA GLY A 104 -4.70 -7.32 -0.74
C GLY A 104 -4.59 -6.86 0.70
N LEU A 105 -3.48 -6.22 1.03
CA LEU A 105 -3.32 -5.56 2.32
C LEU A 105 -4.07 -4.23 2.29
N LYS A 106 -4.89 -3.95 3.31
CA LYS A 106 -5.50 -2.63 3.51
C LYS A 106 -4.84 -1.95 4.69
N GLU A 107 -4.75 -0.63 4.59
CA GLU A 107 -4.18 0.23 5.62
C GLU A 107 -4.79 -0.08 7.00
N ALA A 108 -3.95 -0.17 8.02
CA ALA A 108 -4.43 -0.40 9.38
C ALA A 108 -5.18 0.83 9.90
N HIS A 109 -4.66 2.04 9.66
CA HIS A 109 -5.23 3.29 10.15
C HIS A 109 -6.29 3.88 9.19
N ALA A 110 -7.30 3.04 8.89
CA ALA A 110 -8.42 3.32 8.02
C ALA A 110 -9.64 2.50 8.48
N ILE A 111 -10.82 2.83 7.99
CA ILE A 111 -11.96 1.91 7.98
C ILE A 111 -11.89 1.13 6.67
N ALA A 112 -11.76 -0.19 6.75
CA ALA A 112 -11.61 -1.02 5.56
C ALA A 112 -12.67 -2.11 5.48
N TYR A 113 -13.29 -2.23 4.32
CA TYR A 113 -14.16 -3.34 3.91
C TYR A 113 -13.38 -4.22 2.92
N GLN A 114 -13.21 -5.49 3.24
CA GLN A 114 -12.41 -6.42 2.43
C GLN A 114 -12.93 -7.85 2.58
N VAL A 115 -12.53 -8.72 1.66
CA VAL A 115 -12.74 -10.16 1.77
C VAL A 115 -11.58 -10.82 2.50
N ILE A 116 -11.91 -11.78 3.38
CA ILE A 116 -10.95 -12.75 3.91
C ILE A 116 -11.54 -14.14 3.69
N VAL A 117 -10.79 -15.01 3.03
CA VAL A 117 -11.19 -16.42 2.84
C VAL A 117 -10.45 -17.26 3.88
N LEU A 118 -11.18 -18.05 4.64
CA LEU A 118 -10.60 -19.02 5.58
C LEU A 118 -10.76 -20.44 5.01
N ILE A 119 -9.72 -21.24 5.12
CA ILE A 119 -9.63 -22.53 4.41
C ILE A 119 -9.59 -23.68 5.42
N SER A 120 -10.48 -24.65 5.23
CA SER A 120 -10.61 -25.87 6.03
C SER A 120 -10.76 -25.58 7.53
N CYS A 121 -11.83 -24.87 7.89
CA CYS A 121 -12.14 -24.53 9.27
C CYS A 121 -12.82 -25.69 10.02
N LYS A 122 -12.35 -25.99 11.23
CA LYS A 122 -13.00 -27.01 12.09
C LYS A 122 -14.24 -26.47 12.82
N LYS A 123 -14.31 -25.16 13.00
CA LYS A 123 -15.44 -24.46 13.63
C LYS A 123 -15.72 -23.18 12.85
N ILE A 124 -16.96 -22.97 12.43
CA ILE A 124 -17.38 -21.73 11.75
C ILE A 124 -18.51 -21.07 12.54
N GLU A 125 -18.41 -19.76 12.76
CA GLU A 125 -19.48 -18.94 13.34
C GLU A 125 -19.89 -17.89 12.29
N LYS A 126 -21.19 -17.54 12.20
CA LYS A 126 -21.72 -16.53 11.26
C LYS A 126 -21.00 -15.19 11.36
N LYS A 127 -20.61 -14.83 12.57
CA LYS A 127 -20.08 -13.53 12.91
C LYS A 127 -18.81 -13.69 13.73
N PHE A 128 -17.84 -12.84 13.44
CA PHE A 128 -16.64 -12.66 14.25
C PHE A 128 -16.55 -11.20 14.64
N SER A 129 -16.43 -10.92 15.93
CA SER A 129 -16.16 -9.58 16.41
C SER A 129 -14.89 -9.56 17.26
N LEU A 130 -14.15 -8.46 17.13
CA LEU A 130 -12.99 -8.17 17.95
C LEU A 130 -12.98 -6.68 18.28
N SER A 131 -13.02 -6.38 19.57
CA SER A 131 -12.94 -5.00 20.06
C SER A 131 -11.81 -4.89 21.08
N SER A 132 -11.02 -3.84 20.93
CA SER A 132 -9.97 -3.45 21.86
C SER A 132 -9.99 -1.92 22.01
N ARG A 133 -9.15 -1.37 22.90
CA ARG A 133 -9.08 0.09 23.11
C ARG A 133 -8.92 0.88 21.81
N ASN A 134 -8.18 0.34 20.84
CA ASN A 134 -7.82 1.07 19.62
C ASN A 134 -8.33 0.44 18.32
N ALA A 135 -8.66 -0.85 18.31
CA ALA A 135 -9.07 -1.59 17.11
C ALA A 135 -10.47 -2.18 17.24
N ARG A 136 -11.24 -2.15 16.15
CA ARG A 136 -12.58 -2.74 16.05
C ARG A 136 -12.68 -3.55 14.76
N VAL A 137 -13.30 -4.72 14.86
CA VAL A 137 -13.55 -5.61 13.73
C VAL A 137 -14.91 -6.24 13.89
N ASN A 138 -15.66 -6.26 12.80
CA ASN A 138 -16.83 -7.09 12.61
C ASN A 138 -16.69 -7.79 11.26
N ALA A 139 -16.75 -9.11 11.26
CA ALA A 139 -16.75 -9.92 10.06
C ALA A 139 -18.00 -10.77 10.04
N ILE A 140 -18.61 -10.88 8.86
CA ILE A 140 -19.82 -11.67 8.61
C ILE A 140 -19.49 -12.68 7.53
N LEU A 141 -19.81 -13.94 7.78
CA LEU A 141 -19.67 -15.01 6.81
C LEU A 141 -20.60 -14.70 5.63
N TRP A 142 -20.07 -14.60 4.43
CA TRP A 142 -20.85 -14.37 3.22
C TRP A 142 -21.42 -15.69 2.70
N PHE A 143 -20.55 -16.69 2.51
CA PHE A 143 -20.90 -18.05 2.09
C PHE A 143 -19.73 -19.01 2.33
N CYS A 144 -20.00 -20.30 2.19
CA CYS A 144 -18.97 -21.35 2.10
C CYS A 144 -19.09 -22.12 0.79
N SER A 145 -17.99 -22.63 0.28
CA SER A 145 -17.92 -23.47 -0.93
C SER A 145 -16.92 -24.61 -0.74
N ASN A 146 -17.16 -25.75 -1.39
CA ASN A 146 -16.17 -26.84 -1.46
C ASN A 146 -15.11 -26.59 -2.53
N GLU A 147 -15.45 -25.80 -3.56
CA GLU A 147 -14.54 -25.35 -4.61
C GLU A 147 -14.01 -23.96 -4.29
N GLU A 148 -12.82 -23.65 -4.82
CA GLU A 148 -12.21 -22.34 -4.66
C GLU A 148 -13.12 -21.26 -5.29
N PRO A 149 -13.51 -20.22 -4.54
CA PRO A 149 -14.48 -19.25 -5.02
C PRO A 149 -13.85 -18.31 -6.06
N ASP A 150 -14.55 -18.10 -7.18
CA ASP A 150 -14.14 -17.14 -8.21
C ASP A 150 -14.40 -15.70 -7.75
N LEU A 151 -13.44 -15.14 -7.03
CA LEU A 151 -13.47 -13.79 -6.47
C LEU A 151 -12.56 -12.86 -7.28
N ILE A 152 -13.14 -12.19 -8.28
CA ILE A 152 -12.45 -11.24 -9.15
C ILE A 152 -12.29 -9.91 -8.42
N TYR A 153 -11.08 -9.67 -7.91
CA TYR A 153 -10.69 -8.40 -7.30
C TYR A 153 -10.30 -7.36 -8.36
N SER A 154 -11.20 -6.42 -8.63
CA SER A 154 -11.06 -5.49 -9.76
C SER A 154 -10.60 -4.08 -9.39
N ALA A 155 -10.88 -3.62 -8.17
CA ALA A 155 -10.53 -2.27 -7.72
C ALA A 155 -10.66 -2.08 -6.20
N ASN A 156 -10.17 -0.94 -5.72
CA ASN A 156 -10.52 -0.38 -4.43
C ASN A 156 -11.34 0.89 -4.61
N LYS A 157 -12.47 1.00 -3.91
CA LYS A 157 -13.23 2.23 -3.74
C LYS A 157 -12.75 2.97 -2.52
N PHE A 158 -12.27 4.19 -2.72
CA PHE A 158 -11.88 5.09 -1.65
C PHE A 158 -12.96 6.12 -1.42
N HIS A 159 -13.22 6.40 -0.15
CA HIS A 159 -14.03 7.53 0.30
C HIS A 159 -13.23 8.29 1.34
N ILE A 160 -12.80 9.49 0.98
CA ILE A 160 -11.82 10.28 1.74
C ILE A 160 -12.44 11.62 2.09
N THR A 161 -12.36 11.97 3.37
CA THR A 161 -12.70 13.30 3.86
C THR A 161 -11.43 14.09 4.09
N ILE A 162 -11.35 15.28 3.52
CA ILE A 162 -10.24 16.22 3.65
C ILE A 162 -10.79 17.46 4.35
N LEU A 163 -10.19 17.81 5.48
CA LEU A 163 -10.52 19.00 6.25
C LEU A 163 -9.47 20.07 5.94
N PHE A 164 -9.93 21.20 5.42
CA PHE A 164 -9.10 22.38 5.15
C PHE A 164 -9.13 23.28 6.39
N LYS A 165 -7.97 23.81 6.81
CA LYS A 165 -7.94 24.82 7.87
C LYS A 165 -8.35 26.21 7.38
N ASN A 166 -8.10 26.49 6.10
CA ASN A 166 -8.43 27.74 5.42
C ASN A 166 -9.06 27.40 4.05
N ASP A 167 -10.10 28.14 3.66
CA ASP A 167 -10.83 28.00 2.41
C ASP A 167 -10.17 28.69 1.20
N ASP A 168 -9.12 29.50 1.40
CA ASP A 168 -8.39 30.20 0.32
C ASP A 168 -7.94 29.30 -0.84
N LEU A 169 -7.58 28.05 -0.55
CA LEU A 169 -7.09 27.09 -1.56
C LEU A 169 -8.18 26.14 -2.07
N LEU A 170 -9.42 26.23 -1.58
CA LEU A 170 -10.53 25.40 -2.06
C LEU A 170 -10.85 25.62 -3.55
N PRO A 171 -10.90 26.85 -4.09
CA PRO A 171 -11.14 27.05 -5.52
C PRO A 171 -10.11 26.35 -6.40
N TYR A 172 -8.83 26.43 -6.02
CA TYR A 172 -7.75 25.73 -6.70
C TYR A 172 -7.90 24.20 -6.59
N PHE A 173 -8.23 23.69 -5.39
CA PHE A 173 -8.48 22.27 -5.18
C PHE A 173 -9.68 21.77 -6.01
N GLU A 174 -10.75 22.56 -6.11
CA GLU A 174 -11.91 22.23 -6.93
C GLU A 174 -11.53 22.16 -8.42
N THR A 175 -10.68 23.06 -8.92
CA THR A 175 -10.13 22.95 -10.28
C THR A 175 -9.39 21.63 -10.48
N MET A 176 -8.54 21.23 -9.52
CA MET A 176 -7.83 19.95 -9.58
C MET A 176 -8.78 18.75 -9.56
N LEU A 177 -9.86 18.81 -8.79
CA LEU A 177 -10.90 17.76 -8.77
C LEU A 177 -11.67 17.67 -10.09
N LYS A 178 -11.97 18.80 -10.73
CA LYS A 178 -12.58 18.83 -12.07
C LYS A 178 -11.65 18.20 -13.11
N LEU A 179 -10.35 18.47 -13.02
CA LEU A 179 -9.34 17.84 -13.87
C LEU A 179 -9.24 16.33 -13.61
N LEU A 180 -9.23 15.90 -12.35
CA LEU A 180 -9.25 14.49 -11.97
C LEU A 180 -10.46 13.75 -12.61
N ASN A 181 -11.61 14.40 -12.69
CA ASN A 181 -12.83 13.84 -13.27
C ASN A 181 -12.86 13.85 -14.82
N SER A 182 -11.97 14.56 -15.51
CA SER A 182 -12.00 14.70 -16.97
C SER A 182 -11.59 13.44 -17.76
N HIS A 183 -11.41 12.30 -17.09
CA HIS A 183 -11.01 10.98 -17.64
C HIS A 183 -9.61 10.91 -18.29
N GLU A 184 -8.94 12.05 -18.49
CA GLU A 184 -7.60 12.17 -19.07
C GLU A 184 -6.49 12.35 -18.03
N TRP A 185 -6.83 12.43 -16.75
CA TRP A 185 -5.87 12.69 -15.68
C TRP A 185 -5.23 11.41 -15.16
N TYR A 186 -3.97 11.18 -15.53
CA TYR A 186 -3.16 10.06 -15.06
C TYR A 186 -2.15 10.57 -14.05
N VAL A 187 -1.85 9.75 -13.04
CA VAL A 187 -0.77 10.02 -12.10
C VAL A 187 0.29 8.94 -12.19
N LEU A 188 1.54 9.30 -11.92
CA LEU A 188 2.64 8.35 -11.75
C LEU A 188 2.27 7.34 -10.66
N ASN A 189 2.28 6.05 -11.00
CA ASN A 189 1.77 4.96 -10.15
C ASN A 189 2.80 4.48 -9.12
N PHE A 190 3.30 5.41 -8.33
CA PHE A 190 4.24 5.12 -7.26
C PHE A 190 3.64 4.16 -6.22
N PHE A 191 4.53 3.45 -5.52
CA PHE A 191 4.19 2.83 -4.25
C PHE A 191 4.01 3.92 -3.20
N GLY A 192 2.86 3.92 -2.51
CA GLY A 192 2.52 4.91 -1.50
C GLY A 192 3.23 4.73 -0.15
N TYR A 193 3.14 5.74 0.70
CA TYR A 193 3.79 5.83 2.02
C TYR A 193 3.54 4.61 2.92
N GLN A 194 2.35 4.03 2.84
CA GLN A 194 1.91 2.90 3.66
C GLN A 194 2.69 1.62 3.33
N ARG A 195 3.20 1.49 2.10
CA ARG A 195 4.09 0.39 1.70
C ARG A 195 5.38 0.40 2.50
N PHE A 196 5.82 1.59 2.91
CA PHE A 196 7.06 1.81 3.64
C PHE A 196 6.87 1.92 5.15
N GLY A 197 5.61 1.99 5.60
CA GLY A 197 5.19 2.12 6.99
C GLY A 197 4.79 3.55 7.35
N SER A 198 3.49 3.85 7.47
CA SER A 198 2.98 5.23 7.67
C SER A 198 3.51 5.91 8.94
N ARG A 199 3.71 5.15 10.03
CA ARG A 199 4.21 5.70 11.31
C ARG A 199 5.72 5.76 11.38
N ARG A 200 6.39 4.83 10.70
CA ARG A 200 7.83 4.61 10.76
C ARG A 200 8.26 4.10 9.39
N PRO A 201 8.62 5.00 8.45
CA PRO A 201 8.83 4.68 7.04
C PRO A 201 10.18 3.97 6.80
N ILE A 202 10.42 2.85 7.49
CA ILE A 202 11.71 2.14 7.51
C ILE A 202 11.64 0.76 6.85
N THR A 203 10.46 0.30 6.41
CA THR A 203 10.25 -1.07 5.91
C THR A 203 11.18 -1.40 4.74
N HIS A 204 11.44 -0.45 3.84
CA HIS A 204 12.38 -0.62 2.73
C HIS A 204 13.85 -0.59 3.16
N ILE A 205 14.18 0.15 4.22
CA ILE A 205 15.54 0.19 4.80
C ILE A 205 15.87 -1.18 5.41
N LEU A 206 14.90 -1.77 6.13
CA LEU A 206 15.02 -3.14 6.62
C LEU A 206 15.23 -4.13 5.47
N GLY A 207 14.45 -4.03 4.38
CA GLY A 207 14.62 -4.85 3.19
C GLY A 207 15.99 -4.69 2.52
N LYS A 208 16.51 -3.45 2.46
CA LYS A 208 17.85 -3.15 1.95
C LYS A 208 18.93 -3.91 2.72
N HIS A 209 18.91 -3.83 4.05
CA HIS A 209 19.87 -4.54 4.89
C HIS A 209 19.77 -6.06 4.71
N MET A 210 18.56 -6.60 4.57
CA MET A 210 18.37 -8.03 4.31
C MET A 210 18.97 -8.48 2.96
N ILE A 211 18.83 -7.67 1.91
CA ILE A 211 19.40 -7.93 0.58
C ILE A 211 20.92 -7.83 0.58
N LYS A 212 21.47 -6.86 1.31
CA LYS A 212 22.94 -6.68 1.42
C LYS A 212 23.60 -7.71 2.33
N GLY A 213 22.82 -8.41 3.16
CA GLY A 213 23.35 -9.33 4.18
C GLY A 213 23.80 -8.62 5.46
N ASP A 214 23.49 -7.32 5.60
CA ASP A 214 23.85 -6.49 6.75
C ASP A 214 22.88 -6.72 7.92
N LEU A 215 22.80 -7.97 8.43
CA LEU A 215 21.80 -8.35 9.44
C LEU A 215 21.93 -7.54 10.74
N GLN A 216 23.14 -7.14 11.12
CA GLN A 216 23.34 -6.29 12.30
C GLN A 216 22.69 -4.92 12.11
N GLU A 217 22.84 -4.30 10.95
CA GLU A 217 22.21 -3.01 10.63
C GLU A 217 20.70 -3.14 10.47
N PHE A 218 20.21 -4.28 9.99
CA PHE A 218 18.78 -4.61 10.05
C PHE A 218 18.25 -4.55 11.50
N LEU A 219 18.94 -5.19 12.46
CA LEU A 219 18.53 -5.11 13.87
C LEU A 219 18.67 -3.71 14.45
N ASN A 220 19.79 -3.03 14.19
CA ASN A 220 20.03 -1.67 14.69
C ASN A 220 18.90 -0.74 14.20
N THR A 221 18.56 -0.81 12.92
CA THR A 221 17.45 -0.07 12.32
C THR A 221 16.12 -0.47 12.95
N LEU A 222 15.82 -1.76 13.08
CA LEU A 222 14.56 -2.23 13.65
C LEU A 222 14.37 -1.78 15.11
N CYS A 223 15.44 -1.82 15.91
CA CYS A 223 15.42 -1.58 17.35
C CYS A 223 15.69 -0.13 17.75
N HIS A 224 15.92 0.75 16.78
CA HIS A 224 16.08 2.19 17.04
C HIS A 224 14.73 2.85 17.38
N PHE A 225 14.42 2.96 18.68
CA PHE A 225 13.20 3.61 19.16
C PHE A 225 13.31 5.13 19.17
N THR A 226 12.35 5.81 18.53
CA THR A 226 12.21 7.27 18.58
C THR A 226 11.13 7.68 19.60
N PRO A 227 11.10 8.93 20.10
CA PRO A 227 10.04 9.39 21.01
C PRO A 227 8.61 9.25 20.45
N THR A 228 8.48 9.25 19.12
CA THR A 228 7.25 9.08 18.34
C THR A 228 6.84 7.60 18.16
N TYR A 229 7.73 6.65 18.48
CA TYR A 229 7.49 5.21 18.37
C TYR A 229 7.76 4.48 19.69
N ARG A 230 6.72 4.37 20.53
CA ARG A 230 6.83 3.77 21.88
C ARG A 230 6.30 2.34 22.00
N ASN A 231 5.61 1.83 20.98
CA ASN A 231 4.88 0.56 21.07
C ASN A 231 5.36 -0.42 19.99
N PRO A 232 6.44 -1.17 20.25
CA PRO A 232 6.89 -2.18 19.30
C PRO A 232 5.83 -3.26 19.09
N ASN A 233 5.73 -3.73 17.86
CA ASN A 233 4.90 -4.89 17.52
C ASN A 233 5.52 -6.20 18.05
N THR A 234 4.77 -7.30 17.96
CA THR A 234 5.22 -8.60 18.49
C THR A 234 6.56 -9.04 17.91
N LEU A 235 6.75 -8.91 16.59
CA LEU A 235 8.00 -9.29 15.94
C LEU A 235 9.17 -8.42 16.39
N GLU A 236 9.00 -7.10 16.45
CA GLU A 236 10.01 -6.17 16.96
C GLU A 236 10.39 -6.50 18.41
N ARG A 237 9.43 -6.80 19.28
CA ARG A 237 9.71 -7.20 20.67
C ARG A 237 10.55 -8.47 20.73
N ILE A 238 10.26 -9.45 19.87
CA ILE A 238 10.99 -10.72 19.79
C ILE A 238 12.42 -10.48 19.26
N LEU A 239 12.55 -9.70 18.19
CA LEU A 239 13.84 -9.44 17.54
C LEU A 239 14.74 -8.55 18.40
N CYS A 240 14.22 -7.49 19.01
CA CYS A 240 15.00 -6.55 19.80
C CYS A 240 15.40 -7.06 21.20
N LYS A 241 14.81 -8.15 21.69
CA LYS A 241 15.25 -8.79 22.94
C LYS A 241 16.46 -9.70 22.75
N ASN A 242 16.72 -10.17 21.53
CA ASN A 242 17.71 -11.21 21.23
C ASN A 242 18.98 -10.67 20.53
N ILE A 243 19.35 -9.42 20.78
CA ILE A 243 20.46 -8.72 20.10
C ILE A 243 21.83 -9.41 20.26
N LYS A 244 22.01 -10.28 21.26
CA LYS A 244 23.32 -10.86 21.62
C LYS A 244 23.61 -12.27 21.06
N ASN A 245 22.66 -12.90 20.36
CA ASN A 245 22.82 -14.27 19.83
C ASN A 245 23.19 -14.27 18.34
N ASP A 246 23.65 -15.42 17.82
CA ASP A 246 23.82 -15.67 16.38
C ASP A 246 22.53 -15.27 15.62
N LEU A 247 22.58 -14.07 15.06
CA LEU A 247 21.42 -13.39 14.50
C LEU A 247 20.88 -14.10 13.27
N GLU A 248 21.78 -14.62 12.43
CA GLU A 248 21.37 -15.34 11.24
C GLU A 248 20.62 -16.63 11.61
N LYS A 249 21.16 -17.39 12.58
CA LYS A 249 20.48 -18.59 13.08
C LYS A 249 19.13 -18.27 13.71
N PHE A 250 19.03 -17.16 14.46
CA PHE A 250 17.77 -16.72 15.04
C PHE A 250 16.74 -16.29 13.99
N LEU A 251 17.14 -15.47 13.01
CA LEU A 251 16.28 -15.05 11.91
C LEU A 251 15.81 -16.25 11.07
N LYS A 252 16.68 -17.23 10.83
CA LYS A 252 16.31 -18.51 10.19
C LYS A 252 15.22 -19.24 10.99
N SER A 253 15.35 -19.30 12.32
CA SER A 253 14.34 -19.91 13.18
C SER A 253 13.01 -19.16 13.12
N ILE A 254 13.04 -17.82 13.16
CA ILE A 254 11.83 -16.98 13.05
C ILE A 254 11.15 -17.15 11.69
N ALA A 255 11.92 -17.27 10.61
CA ALA A 255 11.41 -17.50 9.26
C ALA A 255 10.79 -18.90 9.04
N ASN A 256 10.87 -19.81 10.02
CA ASN A 256 10.11 -21.06 9.99
C ASN A 256 8.63 -20.85 10.26
N GLU A 257 8.27 -19.81 11.02
CA GLU A 257 6.88 -19.43 11.25
C GLU A 257 6.31 -18.71 10.01
N PRO A 258 5.24 -19.23 9.38
CA PRO A 258 4.71 -18.68 8.13
C PRO A 258 4.37 -17.19 8.21
N LEU A 259 3.82 -16.72 9.34
CA LEU A 259 3.49 -15.31 9.54
C LEU A 259 4.75 -14.42 9.54
N TYR A 260 5.78 -14.80 10.29
CA TYR A 260 7.00 -14.00 10.36
C TYR A 260 7.77 -14.06 9.06
N ARG A 261 7.76 -15.20 8.36
CA ARG A 261 8.29 -15.29 7.00
C ARG A 261 7.61 -14.29 6.06
N ARG A 262 6.27 -14.25 6.03
CA ARG A 262 5.51 -13.27 5.22
C ARG A 262 5.90 -11.83 5.57
N ILE A 263 6.11 -11.51 6.85
CA ILE A 263 6.56 -10.16 7.28
C ILE A 263 7.98 -9.84 6.79
N LEU A 264 8.93 -10.80 6.87
CA LEU A 264 10.29 -10.62 6.35
C LEU A 264 10.27 -10.41 4.82
N GLU A 265 9.46 -11.19 4.11
CA GLU A 265 9.26 -11.00 2.66
C GLU A 265 8.67 -9.62 2.34
N LEU A 266 7.78 -9.08 3.18
CA LEU A 266 7.28 -7.71 3.01
C LEU A 266 8.37 -6.64 3.11
N PHE A 267 9.42 -6.84 3.93
CA PHE A 267 10.55 -5.90 3.98
C PHE A 267 11.30 -5.86 2.66
N VAL A 268 11.62 -7.02 2.10
CA VAL A 268 12.29 -7.12 0.80
C VAL A 268 11.41 -6.54 -0.32
N ASN A 269 10.13 -6.90 -0.33
CA ASN A 269 9.17 -6.38 -1.30
C ASN A 269 8.99 -4.84 -1.19
N ALA A 270 9.12 -4.26 0.01
CA ALA A 270 9.12 -2.81 0.18
C ALA A 270 10.41 -2.17 -0.37
N TYR A 271 11.56 -2.85 -0.31
CA TYR A 271 12.76 -2.36 -0.96
C TYR A 271 12.64 -2.40 -2.50
N GLN A 272 12.06 -3.46 -3.07
CA GLN A 272 11.73 -3.49 -4.50
C GLN A 272 10.82 -2.30 -4.88
N SER A 273 9.81 -2.01 -4.06
CA SER A 273 8.93 -0.85 -4.22
C SER A 273 9.68 0.48 -4.19
N TYR A 274 10.67 0.64 -3.32
CA TYR A 274 11.52 1.83 -3.24
C TYR A 274 12.35 2.02 -4.52
N LEU A 275 12.98 0.96 -5.01
CA LEU A 275 13.76 1.00 -6.24
C LEU A 275 12.88 1.31 -7.46
N PHE A 276 11.67 0.75 -7.51
CA PHE A 276 10.68 1.10 -8.53
C PHE A 276 10.30 2.58 -8.49
N ASN A 277 10.08 3.16 -7.30
CA ASN A 277 9.79 4.59 -7.19
C ASN A 277 10.94 5.45 -7.76
N LYS A 278 12.20 5.11 -7.43
CA LYS A 278 13.38 5.78 -8.03
C LYS A 278 13.40 5.64 -9.55
N LEU A 279 13.20 4.42 -10.06
CA LEU A 279 13.15 4.14 -11.49
C LEU A 279 12.07 4.95 -12.20
N LEU A 280 10.85 4.98 -11.67
CA LEU A 280 9.74 5.75 -12.25
C LEU A 280 10.03 7.25 -12.23
N SER A 281 10.58 7.78 -11.12
CA SER A 281 10.97 9.19 -11.02
C SER A 281 12.04 9.57 -12.05
N LEU A 282 13.09 8.76 -12.18
CA LEU A 282 14.18 9.00 -13.15
C LEU A 282 13.71 8.82 -14.59
N THR A 283 12.83 7.85 -14.86
CA THR A 283 12.20 7.67 -16.17
C THR A 283 11.37 8.89 -16.54
N TRP A 284 10.58 9.42 -15.61
CA TRP A 284 9.76 10.61 -15.84
C TRP A 284 10.62 11.84 -16.14
N LEU A 285 11.65 12.10 -15.32
CA LEU A 285 12.61 13.17 -15.56
C LEU A 285 13.27 13.02 -16.93
N LYS A 286 13.69 11.80 -17.29
CA LYS A 286 14.36 11.54 -18.57
C LYS A 286 13.47 11.84 -19.77
N LEU A 287 12.16 11.56 -19.67
CA LEU A 287 11.21 11.89 -20.72
C LEU A 287 11.02 13.40 -20.86
N LEU A 288 10.98 14.11 -19.74
CA LEU A 288 10.78 15.56 -19.71
C LEU A 288 12.03 16.37 -20.13
N ASP A 289 13.21 15.74 -20.24
CA ASP A 289 14.38 16.37 -20.88
C ASP A 289 14.07 16.83 -22.32
N SER A 290 13.17 16.12 -23.02
CA SER A 290 12.92 16.32 -24.46
C SER A 290 11.45 16.36 -24.88
N LEU A 291 10.51 16.06 -23.99
CA LEU A 291 9.08 15.96 -24.29
C LEU A 291 8.25 16.89 -23.40
N SER A 292 7.13 17.36 -23.93
CA SER A 292 6.08 17.96 -23.09
C SER A 292 5.45 16.91 -22.17
N ILE A 293 4.80 17.34 -21.08
CA ILE A 293 4.08 16.44 -20.16
C ILE A 293 3.05 15.57 -20.90
N LYS A 294 2.33 16.15 -21.86
CA LYS A 294 1.33 15.41 -22.65
C LYS A 294 1.97 14.29 -23.48
N GLU A 295 3.10 14.55 -24.11
CA GLU A 295 3.84 13.57 -24.91
C GLU A 295 4.50 12.51 -24.01
N ALA A 296 5.08 12.93 -22.89
CA ALA A 296 5.68 12.02 -21.91
C ALA A 296 4.63 11.08 -21.31
N LEU A 297 3.43 11.58 -20.97
CA LEU A 297 2.29 10.75 -20.53
C LEU A 297 1.88 9.74 -21.61
N LYS A 298 1.80 10.18 -22.88
CA LYS A 298 1.50 9.27 -24.01
C LYS A 298 2.57 8.18 -24.14
N LYS A 299 3.84 8.54 -23.98
CA LYS A 299 4.97 7.60 -24.04
C LYS A 299 4.95 6.61 -22.87
N LEU A 300 4.67 7.07 -21.65
CA LEU A 300 4.44 6.18 -20.50
C LEU A 300 3.23 5.29 -20.69
N LYS A 301 2.14 5.76 -21.32
CA LYS A 301 0.93 4.96 -21.51
C LYS A 301 1.09 3.85 -22.57
N ASN A 302 1.89 4.11 -23.60
CA ASN A 302 2.01 3.22 -24.76
C ASN A 302 3.30 2.41 -24.74
N ASP A 303 4.44 3.09 -24.67
CA ASP A 303 5.76 2.48 -24.88
C ASP A 303 6.36 1.95 -23.56
N TYR A 304 6.10 2.65 -22.46
CA TYR A 304 6.58 2.31 -21.11
C TYR A 304 5.43 2.05 -20.15
N ARG A 305 4.36 1.42 -20.64
CA ARG A 305 3.17 1.12 -19.84
C ARG A 305 3.54 0.37 -18.57
N TYR A 306 4.42 -0.62 -18.69
CA TYR A 306 4.91 -1.42 -17.59
C TYR A 306 6.40 -1.16 -17.40
N LEU A 307 6.78 -0.71 -16.21
CA LEU A 307 8.17 -0.59 -15.79
C LEU A 307 8.56 -1.78 -14.90
N PRO A 308 9.83 -2.22 -14.97
CA PRO A 308 10.30 -3.35 -14.18
C PRO A 308 10.28 -3.02 -12.68
N LEU A 309 9.70 -3.90 -11.89
CA LEU A 309 9.92 -3.99 -10.45
C LEU A 309 11.23 -4.76 -10.22
N PRO A 310 12.29 -4.13 -9.69
CA PRO A 310 13.61 -4.76 -9.62
C PRO A 310 13.66 -6.02 -8.75
N GLY A 311 14.40 -7.04 -9.20
CA GLY A 311 14.48 -8.36 -8.60
C GLY A 311 15.49 -9.27 -9.32
N TYR A 312 15.53 -10.54 -8.92
CA TYR A 312 16.52 -11.51 -9.38
C TYR A 312 16.50 -11.77 -10.88
N ALA A 313 15.31 -11.87 -11.47
CA ALA A 313 15.11 -12.18 -12.88
C ALA A 313 14.59 -10.98 -13.68
N THR A 314 14.70 -9.76 -13.13
CA THR A 314 14.26 -8.55 -13.82
C THR A 314 15.05 -8.36 -15.12
N LYS A 315 14.31 -8.11 -16.20
CA LYS A 315 14.87 -7.74 -17.51
C LYS A 315 14.32 -6.38 -17.91
N ALA A 316 15.16 -5.60 -18.57
CA ALA A 316 14.82 -4.30 -19.11
C ALA A 316 15.67 -4.05 -20.36
N ASP A 317 15.14 -3.26 -21.28
CA ASP A 317 15.82 -2.94 -22.54
C ASP A 317 15.94 -1.42 -22.75
N GLY A 318 16.84 -1.04 -23.65
CA GLY A 318 17.00 0.34 -24.11
C GLY A 318 17.26 1.34 -22.99
N VAL A 319 16.48 2.42 -22.98
CA VAL A 319 16.63 3.51 -22.00
C VAL A 319 16.30 3.05 -20.58
N ILE A 320 15.30 2.19 -20.42
CA ILE A 320 14.86 1.70 -19.10
C ILE A 320 15.93 0.80 -18.47
N ALA A 321 16.64 0.00 -19.27
CA ALA A 321 17.78 -0.81 -18.79
C ALA A 321 18.87 0.06 -18.15
N ARG A 322 19.25 1.15 -18.83
CA ARG A 322 20.30 2.06 -18.33
C ARG A 322 19.87 2.74 -17.03
N ILE A 323 18.64 3.23 -16.95
CA ILE A 323 18.12 3.86 -15.73
C ILE A 323 18.04 2.83 -14.58
N LEU A 324 17.62 1.60 -14.88
CA LEU A 324 17.60 0.51 -13.89
C LEU A 324 19.00 0.22 -13.36
N ASP A 325 20.00 0.11 -14.24
CA ASP A 325 21.39 -0.11 -13.86
C ASP A 325 21.92 1.03 -12.99
N ASP A 326 21.60 2.29 -13.31
CA ASP A 326 21.95 3.45 -12.48
C ASP A 326 21.29 3.37 -11.09
N VAL A 327 20.01 3.00 -11.02
CA VAL A 327 19.28 2.82 -9.75
C VAL A 327 19.94 1.74 -8.89
N LEU A 328 20.21 0.57 -9.45
CA LEU A 328 20.84 -0.54 -8.73
C LEU A 328 22.28 -0.19 -8.29
N SER A 329 23.05 0.43 -9.17
CA SER A 329 24.44 0.84 -8.91
C SER A 329 24.52 1.90 -7.81
N SER A 330 23.62 2.91 -7.84
CA SER A 330 23.54 3.93 -6.79
C SER A 330 23.24 3.37 -5.40
N GLU A 331 22.59 2.21 -5.36
CA GLU A 331 22.26 1.51 -4.12
C GLU A 331 23.30 0.45 -3.72
N GLY A 332 24.27 0.18 -4.59
CA GLY A 332 25.30 -0.84 -4.39
C GLY A 332 24.73 -2.26 -4.36
N ILE A 333 23.76 -2.55 -5.24
CA ILE A 333 23.10 -3.86 -5.35
C ILE A 333 23.14 -4.36 -6.79
N LYS A 334 22.97 -5.67 -6.97
CA LYS A 334 22.83 -6.33 -8.28
C LYS A 334 21.56 -7.18 -8.27
N THR A 335 21.10 -7.63 -9.45
CA THR A 335 19.94 -8.53 -9.54
C THR A 335 20.15 -9.81 -8.73
N ASN A 336 21.35 -10.38 -8.71
CA ASN A 336 21.66 -11.55 -7.90
C ASN A 336 21.55 -11.33 -6.37
N SER A 337 21.57 -10.07 -5.89
CA SER A 337 21.40 -9.74 -4.48
C SER A 337 19.99 -10.03 -3.95
N PHE A 338 19.00 -10.19 -4.85
CA PHE A 338 17.61 -10.51 -4.48
C PHE A 338 17.37 -11.99 -4.14
N CYS A 339 18.42 -12.82 -4.10
CA CYS A 339 18.34 -14.19 -3.60
C CYS A 339 18.94 -14.29 -2.19
N LEU A 340 18.07 -14.43 -1.20
CA LEU A 340 18.44 -14.46 0.22
C LEU A 340 18.66 -15.92 0.66
N LYS A 341 19.93 -16.35 0.70
CA LYS A 341 20.31 -17.71 1.14
C LYS A 341 19.77 -18.05 2.52
N TRP A 342 19.88 -17.12 3.47
CA TRP A 342 19.45 -17.32 4.85
C TRP A 342 17.92 -17.43 4.98
N LEU A 343 17.15 -16.81 4.08
CA LEU A 343 15.69 -16.89 4.05
C LEU A 343 15.26 -18.11 3.21
N LYS A 344 15.71 -19.31 3.59
CA LYS A 344 15.40 -20.58 2.90
C LYS A 344 15.68 -20.54 1.39
N ASN A 345 16.77 -19.89 0.98
CA ASN A 345 17.13 -19.68 -0.43
C ASN A 345 16.01 -19.03 -1.27
N THR A 346 15.21 -18.13 -0.66
CA THR A 346 14.14 -17.43 -1.36
C THR A 346 14.73 -16.38 -2.31
N CYS A 347 14.33 -16.43 -3.58
CA CYS A 347 14.64 -15.41 -4.58
C CYS A 347 13.41 -14.54 -4.85
N PHE A 348 13.62 -13.23 -4.81
CA PHE A 348 12.60 -12.24 -5.16
C PHE A 348 12.77 -11.89 -6.63
N TYR A 349 11.99 -12.52 -7.50
CA TYR A 349 12.23 -12.51 -8.95
C TYR A 349 12.05 -11.14 -9.61
N GLY A 350 11.33 -10.23 -8.96
CA GLY A 350 10.87 -9.00 -9.60
C GLY A 350 9.58 -9.25 -10.38
N ASP A 351 9.06 -8.20 -10.99
CA ASP A 351 7.82 -8.24 -11.76
C ASP A 351 7.80 -7.02 -12.70
N TYR A 352 6.65 -6.72 -13.29
CA TYR A 352 6.37 -5.50 -14.00
C TYR A 352 5.15 -4.79 -13.40
N ARG A 353 5.20 -3.46 -13.38
CA ARG A 353 4.14 -2.65 -12.78
C ARG A 353 3.78 -1.50 -13.71
N GLU A 354 2.48 -1.20 -13.81
CA GLU A 354 2.02 -0.06 -14.59
C GLU A 354 2.65 1.24 -14.08
N ALA A 355 3.22 2.04 -15.00
CA ALA A 355 3.87 3.30 -14.69
C ALA A 355 2.88 4.42 -14.33
N LEU A 356 1.64 4.30 -14.83
CA LEU A 356 0.57 5.27 -14.63
C LEU A 356 -0.64 4.58 -13.99
N THR A 357 -1.36 5.33 -13.17
CA THR A 357 -2.67 4.95 -12.64
C THR A 357 -3.64 6.09 -12.83
N ARG A 358 -4.93 5.78 -12.80
CA ARG A 358 -6.00 6.77 -12.95
C ARG A 358 -7.08 6.51 -11.91
N ALA A 359 -7.59 7.57 -11.32
CA ALA A 359 -8.81 7.52 -10.52
C ALA A 359 -10.02 7.51 -11.46
N SER A 360 -10.90 6.52 -11.32
CA SER A 360 -12.17 6.47 -12.07
C SER A 360 -13.37 6.67 -11.15
N GLU A 361 -14.54 6.94 -11.72
CA GLU A 361 -15.80 7.19 -10.98
C GLU A 361 -15.64 8.25 -9.88
N VAL A 362 -14.95 9.34 -10.24
CA VAL A 362 -14.61 10.42 -9.33
C VAL A 362 -15.86 11.21 -9.01
N ASN A 363 -16.23 11.24 -7.74
CA ASN A 363 -17.33 12.03 -7.21
C ASN A 363 -16.82 12.84 -6.04
N TYR A 364 -17.22 14.09 -5.92
CA TYR A 364 -16.82 14.93 -4.80
C TYR A 364 -17.94 15.85 -4.34
N PHE A 365 -17.88 16.21 -3.06
CA PHE A 365 -18.78 17.16 -2.43
C PHE A 365 -17.97 18.12 -1.56
N ILE A 366 -18.24 19.42 -1.71
CA ILE A 366 -17.57 20.50 -0.97
C ILE A 366 -18.62 21.16 -0.08
N GLU A 367 -18.33 21.22 1.21
CA GLU A 367 -19.15 21.90 2.21
C GLU A 367 -18.24 22.72 3.14
N LYS A 368 -18.27 24.05 2.99
CA LYS A 368 -17.37 24.96 3.71
C LYS A 368 -15.92 24.50 3.57
N ASN A 369 -15.27 24.14 4.68
CA ASN A 369 -13.89 23.69 4.75
C ASN A 369 -13.73 22.16 4.71
N ARG A 370 -14.76 21.41 4.33
CA ARG A 370 -14.75 19.95 4.23
C ARG A 370 -14.94 19.55 2.77
N VAL A 371 -14.03 18.74 2.27
CA VAL A 371 -14.18 18.09 0.96
C VAL A 371 -14.25 16.60 1.13
N THR A 372 -15.28 15.97 0.58
CA THR A 372 -15.41 14.52 0.53
C THR A 372 -15.22 14.08 -0.91
N ILE A 373 -14.27 13.18 -1.15
CA ILE A 373 -13.98 12.64 -2.48
C ILE A 373 -14.15 11.12 -2.47
N THR A 374 -14.75 10.59 -3.53
CA THR A 374 -14.91 9.16 -3.76
C THR A 374 -14.38 8.83 -5.15
N PHE A 375 -13.60 7.75 -5.26
CA PHE A 375 -13.06 7.29 -6.55
C PHE A 375 -12.62 5.83 -6.45
N LEU A 376 -12.48 5.18 -7.60
CA LEU A 376 -11.92 3.84 -7.75
C LEU A 376 -10.44 3.91 -8.17
N LEU A 377 -9.65 2.96 -7.68
CA LEU A 377 -8.31 2.69 -8.16
C LEU A 377 -8.10 1.20 -8.41
N SER A 378 -7.35 0.88 -9.45
CA SER A 378 -6.93 -0.49 -9.76
C SER A 378 -6.12 -1.11 -8.61
N PRO A 379 -6.07 -2.45 -8.51
CA PRO A 379 -5.21 -3.15 -7.57
C PRO A 379 -3.77 -2.66 -7.63
N GLY A 380 -3.16 -2.50 -6.46
CA GLY A 380 -1.78 -2.04 -6.34
C GLY A 380 -1.57 -0.53 -6.49
N ALA A 381 -2.56 0.28 -6.86
CA ALA A 381 -2.48 1.74 -6.81
C ALA A 381 -2.84 2.28 -5.40
N TYR A 382 -2.35 3.49 -5.08
CA TYR A 382 -2.44 4.06 -3.73
C TYR A 382 -3.20 5.39 -3.74
N ALA A 383 -4.28 5.49 -2.96
CA ALA A 383 -5.06 6.73 -2.86
C ALA A 383 -4.24 7.91 -2.35
N THR A 384 -3.24 7.69 -1.50
CA THR A 384 -2.35 8.76 -1.04
C THR A 384 -1.44 9.31 -2.13
N ILE A 385 -1.20 8.58 -3.23
CA ILE A 385 -0.49 9.12 -4.40
C ILE A 385 -1.41 10.04 -5.21
N VAL A 386 -2.71 9.72 -5.30
CA VAL A 386 -3.72 10.65 -5.85
C VAL A 386 -3.82 11.89 -4.97
N LEU A 387 -3.93 11.73 -3.65
CA LEU A 387 -3.96 12.87 -2.72
C LEU A 387 -2.68 13.72 -2.81
N ARG A 388 -1.52 13.08 -2.92
CA ARG A 388 -0.24 13.76 -3.11
C ARG A 388 -0.28 14.70 -4.31
N GLU A 389 -0.78 14.21 -5.44
CA GLU A 389 -0.87 14.97 -6.69
C GLU A 389 -1.96 16.06 -6.65
N LEU A 390 -3.00 15.90 -5.83
CA LEU A 390 -4.03 16.95 -5.65
C LEU A 390 -3.60 18.04 -4.66
N LEU A 391 -2.83 17.66 -3.63
CA LEU A 391 -2.55 18.51 -2.46
C LEU A 391 -1.16 19.15 -2.47
N HIS A 392 -0.16 18.56 -3.11
CA HIS A 392 1.21 19.10 -3.13
C HIS A 392 1.74 19.58 -1.74
N CYS A 393 1.31 18.94 -0.64
CA CYS A 393 1.63 19.32 0.74
C CYS A 393 2.39 18.22 1.49
N ASN A 394 2.83 18.53 2.72
CA ASN A 394 3.54 17.57 3.56
C ASN A 394 2.70 16.28 3.73
N PRO A 395 3.22 15.11 3.31
CA PRO A 395 2.45 13.87 3.33
C PRO A 395 1.93 13.44 4.70
N LEU A 396 2.58 13.87 5.78
CA LEU A 396 2.15 13.59 7.16
C LEU A 396 0.78 14.17 7.50
N LEU A 397 0.26 15.09 6.69
CA LEU A 397 -1.06 15.70 6.86
C LEU A 397 -2.21 14.79 6.39
N TYR A 398 -1.94 13.82 5.50
CA TYR A 398 -2.97 12.95 4.90
C TYR A 398 -2.67 11.44 4.95
N THR A 399 -1.51 11.03 5.49
CA THR A 399 -1.06 9.64 5.57
C THR A 399 -1.34 8.94 6.90
#